data_AF-A0A7C4MCH0-F1
#
_entry.id   AF-A0A7C4MCH0-F1
#
_cell.length_a   1.000
_cell.length_b   1.000
_cell.length_c   1.000
_cell.angle_alpha   90.00
_cell.angle_beta   90.00
_cell.angle_gamma   90.00
#
_symmetry.space_group_name_H-M   'P 1'
#
loop_
_entity.id
_entity.type
_entity.pdbx_description
1 polymer ?
#
loop_
_entity_poly.entity_id
_entity_poly.type
_entity_poly.pdbx_seq_one_letter_code
_entity_poly.pdbx_strand_id
1 'polypeptide(L)' 'MPVADTEFLFALNPRDRKHQYAVRLLIEVSNLMVPDIAALEFQVVLRARDRNPSQVKMALLAIHEALKEVMLEKPKP' A
#
# COMPACT_ATOMS: atom_id res chain seq x y z
N MET A 1 -7.69 -7.31 -13.64
CA MET A 1 -7.44 -6.88 -12.25
C MET A 1 -6.23 -5.97 -12.27
N PRO A 2 -6.36 -4.68 -11.94
CA PRO A 2 -5.21 -3.79 -11.80
C PRO A 2 -4.31 -4.29 -10.67
N VAL A 3 -3.00 -4.26 -10.87
CA VAL A 3 -2.01 -4.79 -9.92
C VAL A 3 -1.14 -3.64 -9.43
N ALA A 4 -1.10 -3.45 -8.11
CA ALA A 4 -0.21 -2.49 -7.46
C ALA A 4 1.20 -3.07 -7.37
N ASP A 5 2.20 -2.23 -7.65
CA ASP A 5 3.60 -2.55 -7.42
C ASP A 5 4.08 -2.01 -6.06
N THR A 6 5.36 -2.22 -5.76
CA THR A 6 5.98 -1.74 -4.53
C THR A 6 6.04 -0.21 -4.47
N GLU A 7 6.17 0.47 -5.60
CA GLU A 7 6.22 1.94 -5.63
C GLU A 7 4.88 2.54 -5.17
N PHE A 8 3.77 1.94 -5.61
CA PHE A 8 2.44 2.30 -5.14
C PHE A 8 2.32 2.17 -3.61
N LEU A 9 2.81 1.08 -3.03
CA LEU A 9 2.80 0.88 -1.58
C LEU A 9 3.60 1.96 -0.83
N PHE A 10 4.74 2.40 -1.38
CA PHE A 10 5.49 3.52 -0.80
C PHE A 10 4.76 4.86 -0.97
N ALA A 11 4.08 5.07 -2.09
CA ALA A 11 3.32 6.27 -2.35
C ALA A 11 2.13 6.44 -1.38
N LEU A 12 1.64 5.38 -0.74
CA LEU A 12 0.63 5.49 0.32
C LEU A 12 1.13 6.23 1.57
N ASN A 13 2.43 6.45 1.73
CA ASN A 13 2.97 7.28 2.80
C ASN A 13 2.58 8.75 2.60
N PRO A 14 1.98 9.43 3.59
CA PRO A 14 1.62 10.86 3.51
C PRO A 14 2.79 11.81 3.21
N ARG A 15 4.03 11.38 3.47
CA ARG A 15 5.23 12.16 3.17
C ARG A 15 5.74 11.98 1.73
N ASP A 16 5.18 11.05 0.97
CA ASP A 16 5.55 10.83 -0.42
C ASP A 16 4.94 11.91 -1.32
N ARG A 17 5.70 12.39 -2.30
CA ARG A 17 5.23 13.41 -3.25
C ARG A 17 4.07 12.89 -4.11
N LYS A 18 3.98 11.58 -4.31
CA LYS A 18 2.94 10.91 -5.08
C LYS A 18 1.72 10.52 -4.23
N HIS A 19 1.68 10.88 -2.95
CA HIS A 19 0.63 10.44 -2.02
C HIS A 19 -0.78 10.76 -2.50
N GLN A 20 -1.04 12.01 -2.89
CA GLN A 20 -2.36 12.41 -3.38
C GLN A 20 -2.79 11.62 -4.62
N TYR A 21 -1.83 11.29 -5.49
CA TYR A 21 -2.10 10.48 -6.68
C TYR A 21 -2.40 9.02 -6.32
N ALA A 22 -1.66 8.43 -5.39
CA ALA A 22 -1.91 7.06 -4.92
C ALA A 22 -3.27 6.92 -4.22
N VAL A 23 -3.65 7.89 -3.38
CA VAL A 23 -4.98 7.92 -2.75
C VAL A 23 -6.10 8.08 -3.79
N ARG A 24 -5.89 8.93 -4.80
CA ARG A 24 -6.86 9.06 -5.91
C ARG A 24 -7.04 7.73 -6.66
N LEU A 25 -5.95 7.04 -6.97
CA LEU A 25 -5.99 5.73 -7.61
C LEU A 25 -6.71 4.68 -6.76
N LEU A 26 -6.54 4.70 -5.44
CA LEU A 26 -7.31 3.84 -4.52
C LEU A 26 -8.83 4.03 -4.69
N ILE A 27 -9.28 5.26 -4.88
CA ILE A 27 -10.71 5.60 -5.04
C ILE A 27 -11.20 5.26 -6.45
N GLU A 28 -10.42 5.56 -7.49
CA GLU A 28 -10.86 5.40 -8.89
C GLU A 28 -10.75 3.95 -9.37
N VAL A 29 -9.76 3.20 -8.90
CA VAL A 29 -9.48 1.84 -9.37
C VAL A 29 -10.21 0.81 -8.51
N SER A 30 -11.18 0.11 -9.08
CA SER A 30 -11.86 -1.01 -8.42
C SER A 30 -11.02 -2.30 -8.53
N ASN A 31 -11.16 -3.18 -7.53
CA ASN A 31 -10.52 -4.50 -7.50
C ASN A 31 -8.99 -4.46 -7.68
N LEU A 32 -8.31 -3.49 -7.05
CA LEU A 32 -6.85 -3.42 -7.03
C LEU A 32 -6.27 -4.63 -6.28
N MET A 33 -5.39 -5.39 -6.93
CA MET A 33 -4.61 -6.45 -6.29
C MET A 33 -3.31 -5.87 -5.76
N VAL A 34 -2.91 -6.25 -4.55
CA VAL A 34 -1.50 -6.18 -4.15
C VAL A 34 -0.93 -7.60 -4.20
N PRO A 35 0.04 -7.89 -5.07
CA PRO A 35 0.65 -9.21 -5.15
C PRO A 35 1.61 -9.42 -3.98
N ASP A 36 1.78 -10.67 -3.54
CA ASP A 36 2.67 -11.03 -2.42
C ASP A 36 4.11 -10.55 -2.64
N ILE A 37 4.56 -10.53 -3.91
CA ILE A 37 5.89 -10.03 -4.25
C ILE A 37 6.06 -8.55 -3.92
N ALA A 38 5.05 -7.70 -4.18
CA ALA A 38 5.11 -6.28 -3.88
C ALA A 38 5.17 -6.05 -2.36
N ALA A 39 4.43 -6.84 -1.59
CA ALA A 39 4.47 -6.82 -0.14
C ALA A 39 5.82 -7.31 0.42
N LEU A 40 6.43 -8.32 -0.21
CA LEU A 40 7.77 -8.78 0.14
C LEU A 40 8.84 -7.72 -0.15
N GLU A 41 8.82 -7.13 -1.34
CA GLU A 41 9.75 -6.07 -1.75
C GLU A 41 9.63 -4.84 -0.84
N PHE A 42 8.42 -4.45 -0.47
CA PHE A 42 8.18 -3.37 0.49
C PHE A 42 8.88 -3.64 1.83
N GLN A 43 8.75 -4.87 2.36
CA GLN A 43 9.43 -5.27 3.60
C GLN A 43 10.95 -5.25 3.46
N VAL A 44 11.47 -5.79 2.34
CA VAL A 44 12.91 -5.82 2.06
C VAL A 44 13.49 -4.41 2.04
N VAL A 45 12.82 -3.49 1.34
CA VAL A 45 13.25 -2.08 1.27
C VAL A 45 13.19 -1.39 2.63
N LEU A 46 12.17 -1.63 3.44
CA LEU A 46 12.12 -1.08 4.80
C LEU A 46 13.26 -1.61 5.68
N ARG A 47 13.52 -2.92 5.64
CA ARG A 47 14.62 -3.53 6.41
C ARG A 47 15.99 -3.00 5.96
N ALA A 48 16.18 -2.82 4.65
CA ALA A 48 17.39 -2.22 4.08
C ALA A 48 17.58 -0.74 4.48
N ARG A 49 16.51 -0.06 4.93
CA ARG A 49 16.54 1.31 5.48
C ARG A 49 16.57 1.31 7.01
N ASP A 50 17.17 0.29 7.61
CA ASP A 50 17.34 0.11 9.05
C ASP A 50 16.03 0.16 9.86
N ARG A 51 14.89 -0.18 9.24
CA ARG A 51 13.62 -0.33 9.98
C ARG A 51 13.63 -1.66 10.72
N ASN A 52 13.45 -1.58 12.03
CA ASN A 52 13.38 -2.77 12.87
C ASN A 52 12.09 -3.57 12.58
N PRO A 53 12.02 -4.86 12.96
CA PRO A 53 10.87 -5.72 12.66
C PRO A 53 9.52 -5.14 13.12
N SER A 54 9.48 -4.47 14.27
CA SER A 54 8.26 -3.83 14.78
C SER A 54 7.80 -2.67 13.88
N GLN A 55 8.74 -1.85 13.40
CA GLN A 55 8.44 -0.77 12.45
C GLN A 55 7.94 -1.31 11.11
N VAL A 56 8.56 -2.39 10.60
CA VAL A 56 8.11 -3.05 9.36
C VAL A 56 6.70 -3.60 9.52
N LYS A 57 6.41 -4.27 10.63
CA LYS A 57 5.06 -4.75 10.97
C LYS A 57 4.05 -3.60 10.99
N MET A 58 4.38 -2.49 11.65
CA MET A 58 3.47 -1.33 11.70
C MET A 58 3.19 -0.74 10.32
N ALA A 59 4.21 -0.67 9.44
CA ALA A 59 4.02 -0.19 8.07
C ALA A 59 3.12 -1.13 7.25
N LEU A 60 3.29 -2.45 7.37
CA LEU A 60 2.41 -3.43 6.72
C LEU A 60 0.97 -3.34 7.20
N LEU A 61 0.76 -3.18 8.52
CA LEU A 61 -0.58 -3.01 9.08
C LEU A 61 -1.23 -1.71 8.60
N ALA A 62 -0.48 -0.61 8.53
CA ALA A 62 -0.99 0.66 8.02
C ALA A 62 -1.42 0.55 6.54
N ILE A 63 -0.64 -0.15 5.71
CA ILE A 63 -1.01 -0.44 4.33
C ILE A 63 -2.26 -1.33 4.29
N HIS A 64 -2.31 -2.38 5.11
CA HIS A 64 -3.45 -3.29 5.14
C HIS A 64 -4.76 -2.56 5.48
N GLU A 65 -4.75 -1.70 6.50
CA GLU A 65 -5.92 -0.89 6.87
C GLU A 65 -6.28 0.10 5.77
N ALA A 66 -5.31 0.82 5.19
CA ALA A 66 -5.57 1.77 4.09
C ALA A 66 -6.21 1.10 2.87
N LEU A 67 -5.80 -0.12 2.53
CA LEU A 67 -6.39 -0.89 1.44
C LEU A 67 -7.78 -1.42 1.82
N LYS A 68 -7.95 -1.87 3.06
CA LYS A 68 -9.20 -2.43 3.56
C LYS A 68 -10.31 -1.38 3.65
N GLU A 69 -10.04 -0.19 4.19
CA GLU A 69 -11.02 0.91 4.27
C GLU A 69 -11.55 1.26 2.87
N VAL A 70 -10.65 1.44 1.91
CA VAL A 70 -11.02 1.73 0.52
C VAL A 70 -11.79 0.59 -0.14
N MET A 71 -11.47 -0.67 0.17
CA MET A 71 -12.20 -1.82 -0.34
C MET A 71 -13.59 -1.99 0.31
N LEU A 72 -13.80 -1.48 1.52
CA LEU A 72 -15.08 -1.54 2.25
C LEU A 72 -16.00 -0.35 1.93
N GLU A 73 -15.46 0.83 1.60
CA GLU A 73 -16.26 2.01 1.23
C GLU A 73 -16.85 1.93 -0.20
N LYS A 74 -16.35 1.03 -1.04
CA LYS A 74 -16.93 0.83 -2.37
C LYS A 74 -18.11 -0.13 -2.30
N PRO A 75 -19.33 0.26 -2.75
CA PRO A 75 -20.42 -0.68 -2.89
C PRO A 75 -19.98 -1.78 -3.86
N LYS A 76 -20.16 -3.04 -3.44
CA LYS A 76 -20.06 -4.19 -4.34
C LYS A 76 -21.03 -3.97 -5.51
N PRO A 77 -20.62 -4.25 -6.76
CA PRO A 77 -21.52 -4.20 -7.91
C PRO A 77 -22.69 -5.18 -7.74
#